data_AF-A0A960JFJ4-F1
#
_entry.id   AF-A0A960JFJ4-F1
#
_cell.length_a   1.000
_cell.length_b   1.000
_cell.length_c   1.000
_cell.angle_alpha   90.00
_cell.angle_beta   90.00
_cell.angle_gamma   90.00
#
_symmetry.space_group_name_H-M   'P 1'
#
loop_
_entity.id
_entity.type
_entity.pdbx_description
1 polymer ?
#
loop_
_entity_poly.entity_id
_entity_poly.type
_entity_poly.pdbx_seq_one_letter_code
_entity_poly.pdbx_strand_id
1 'polypeptide(L)' 'MKIHEYQGKELLKQYGVPVPNSIVARTADEAEQAATK' A
#
# COMPACT_ATOMS: atom_id res chain seq x y z
N MET A 1 -11.86 9.39 13.62
CA MET A 1 -10.97 9.62 12.44
C MET A 1 -10.73 8.28 11.76
N LYS A 2 -10.79 8.21 10.44
CA LYS A 2 -10.55 6.97 9.67
C LYS A 2 -9.39 7.22 8.70
N ILE A 3 -8.60 6.17 8.43
CA ILE A 3 -7.50 6.19 7.47
C ILE A 3 -7.73 5.12 6.41
N HIS A 4 -7.13 5.29 5.23
CA HIS A 4 -7.14 4.29 4.18
C HIS A 4 -6.22 3.12 4.55
N GLU A 5 -6.51 1.94 3.98
CA GLU A 5 -5.76 0.71 4.25
C GLU A 5 -4.25 0.88 4.05
N TYR A 6 -3.83 1.52 2.95
CA TYR A 6 -2.42 1.73 2.66
C TYR A 6 -1.71 2.58 3.71
N GLN A 7 -2.41 3.55 4.31
CA GLN A 7 -1.85 4.39 5.38
C GLN A 7 -1.65 3.58 6.66
N GLY A 8 -2.60 2.70 6.97
CA GLY A 8 -2.49 1.78 8.11
C GLY A 8 -1.35 0.78 7.94
N LYS A 9 -1.20 0.22 6.72
CA LYS A 9 -0.09 -0.71 6.40
C LYS A 9 1.27 -0.04 6.56
N GLU A 10 1.44 1.18 6.08
CA GLU A 10 2.69 1.93 6.26
C GLU A 10 3.00 2.19 7.73
N LEU A 11 1.99 2.55 8.53
CA LEU A 11 2.16 2.72 9.97
C LEU A 11 2.61 1.40 10.64
N LEU A 12 1.91 0.30 10.38
CA LEU A 12 2.24 -1.02 10.95
C LEU A 12 3.67 -1.45 10.57
N LYS A 13 4.07 -1.23 9.32
CA LYS A 13 5.41 -1.52 8.82
C LYS A 13 6.50 -0.72 9.55
N GLN A 14 6.25 0.54 9.89
CA GLN A 14 7.18 1.37 10.67
C GLN A 14 7.47 0.78 12.06
N TYR A 15 6.52 0.04 12.63
CA TYR A 15 6.67 -0.63 13.93
C TYR A 15 7.07 -2.12 13.79
N GLY A 16 7.50 -2.55 12.60
CA GLY A 16 7.98 -3.91 12.36
C GLY A 16 6.89 -4.98 12.31
N VAL A 17 5.61 -4.59 12.22
CA VAL A 17 4.51 -5.53 12.05
C VAL A 17 4.47 -5.99 10.59
N PRO A 18 4.48 -7.30 10.31
CA PRO A 18 4.43 -7.80 8.94
C PRO A 18 3.07 -7.47 8.30
N VAL A 19 3.12 -6.86 7.12
CA VAL A 19 1.94 -6.51 6.31
C VAL A 19 2.11 -7.03 4.89
N PRO A 20 1.01 -7.36 4.17
CA PRO A 20 1.10 -7.74 2.76
C PRO A 20 1.73 -6.63 1.92
N ASN A 21 2.53 -7.01 0.91
CA ASN A 21 3.05 -6.06 -0.06
C ASN A 21 1.87 -5.40 -0.81
N SER A 22 1.87 -4.08 -0.85
CA SER A 22 0.86 -3.30 -1.57
C SER A 22 1.47 -2.02 -2.11
N ILE A 23 1.01 -1.60 -3.28
CA ILE A 23 1.39 -0.36 -3.93
C ILE A 23 0.10 0.41 -4.23
N VAL A 24 0.06 1.69 -3.87
CA VAL A 24 -1.09 2.55 -4.16
C VAL A 24 -0.99 3.04 -5.60
N ALA A 25 -1.98 2.71 -6.41
CA ALA A 25 -2.15 3.25 -7.75
C ALA A 25 -3.27 4.29 -7.76
N ARG A 26 -3.00 5.46 -8.35
CA ARG A 26 -3.96 6.56 -8.56
C ARG A 26 -4.48 6.61 -9.99
N THR A 27 -3.82 5.90 -10.91
CA THR A 27 -4.21 5.77 -12.32
C THR A 27 -4.22 4.30 -12.73
N ALA A 28 -4.84 4.00 -13.87
CA ALA A 28 -4.84 2.64 -14.42
C ALA A 28 -3.41 2.17 -14.77
N ASP A 29 -2.60 3.05 -15.37
CA ASP A 29 -1.21 2.75 -15.73
C ASP A 29 -0.35 2.44 -14.49
N GLU A 30 -0.54 3.18 -13.39
CA GLU A 30 0.15 2.89 -12.13
C GLU A 30 -0.26 1.52 -11.56
N ALA A 31 -1.51 1.09 -11.78
CA ALA A 31 -1.98 -0.22 -11.32
C ALA A 31 -1.36 -1.36 -12.15
N GLU A 32 -1.25 -1.19 -13.46
CA GLU A 32 -0.57 -2.15 -14.35
C GLU A 32 0.92 -2.29 -13.97
N GLN A 33 1.60 -1.17 -13.75
CA GLN A 33 3.00 -1.17 -13.31
C GLN A 33 3.17 -1.82 -11.94
N ALA A 34 2.25 -1.56 -11.00
CA ALA A 34 2.26 -2.17 -9.68
C ALA A 34 2.06 -3.69 -9.72
N ALA A 35 1.28 -4.21 -10.68
CA ALA A 35 1.03 -5.63 -10.85
C ALA A 35 2.19 -6.38 -11.52
N THR A 36 2.98 -5.69 -12.34
CA THR A 36 4.09 -6.26 -13.11
C THR A 36 5.43 -6.23 -12.35
N LYS A 37 5.46 -5.56 -11.19
CA LYS A 37 6.64 -5.43 -10.34
C LYS A 37 6.82 -6.61 -9.40
#